data_AF-F8VR88-F1
#
_entry.id   AF-F8VR88-F1
#
_cell.length_a   1.000
_cell.length_b   1.000
_cell.length_c   1.000
_cell.angle_alpha   90.00
_cell.angle_beta   90.00
_cell.angle_gamma   90.00
#
_symmetry.space_group_name_H-M   'P 1'
#
loop_
_entity.id
_entity.type
_entity.pdbx_description
1 polymer ?
#
loop_
_entity_poly.entity_id
_entity_poly.type
_entity_poly.pdbx_seq_one_letter_code
_entity_poly.pdbx_strand_id
1 'polypeptide(L)'
;MRRLNRKKTLSLVKELDAFPKVPESYVETSASGGTVSLIAFTTMALLTIMEFSVYQDTWMKYEYEVDKDFSSKLRINIDITVAMKCQYVGADVLDLAETMVASADGLVYEPTVFDLSPQQKEWQRMLQLIQSRLQEEHSLQDVIFKSAFKSTSTALPPREDDSSQSPNACRIHGH
;
A
#
# COMPACT_ATOMS: atom_id res chain seq x y z
N MET A 1 34.19 15.60 9.90
CA MET A 1 35.11 14.49 10.26
C MET A 1 35.01 14.21 11.76
N ARG A 2 34.26 13.19 12.20
CA ARG A 2 34.16 12.79 13.62
C ARG A 2 34.97 11.50 13.83
N ARG A 3 36.12 11.60 14.50
CA ARG A 3 36.90 10.44 14.96
C ARG A 3 36.13 9.75 16.10
N LEU A 4 35.31 8.76 15.77
CA LEU A 4 34.67 7.91 16.77
C LEU A 4 35.73 7.14 17.55
N ASN A 5 35.57 7.15 18.87
CA ASN A 5 36.57 6.78 19.86
C ASN A 5 36.69 5.24 19.94
N ARG A 6 37.43 4.65 18.99
CA ARG A 6 37.67 3.18 18.84
C ARG A 6 37.95 2.43 20.14
N LYS A 7 38.56 3.09 21.13
CA LYS A 7 38.89 2.48 22.43
C LYS A 7 37.65 2.09 23.24
N LYS A 8 36.57 2.88 23.19
CA LYS A 8 35.33 2.61 23.94
C LYS A 8 34.50 1.48 23.33
N THR A 9 34.48 1.36 22.01
CA THR A 9 33.76 0.27 21.33
C THR A 9 34.48 -1.07 21.53
N LEU A 10 35.81 -1.07 21.56
CA LEU A 10 36.59 -2.28 21.84
C LEU A 10 36.42 -2.78 23.28
N SER A 11 36.29 -1.88 24.27
CA SER A 11 36.03 -2.30 25.66
C SER A 11 34.63 -2.91 25.82
N LEU A 12 33.62 -2.33 25.17
CA LEU A 12 32.25 -2.88 25.22
C LEU A 12 32.13 -4.24 24.52
N VAL A 13 32.77 -4.41 23.36
CA VAL A 13 32.80 -5.72 22.67
C VAL A 13 33.53 -6.77 23.50
N LYS A 14 34.59 -6.36 24.23
CA LYS A 14 35.35 -7.25 25.11
C LYS A 14 34.60 -7.63 26.39
N GLU A 15 33.69 -6.78 26.86
CA GLU A 15 32.83 -7.04 28.02
C GLU A 15 31.63 -7.95 27.69
N LEU A 16 31.22 -7.98 26.42
CA LEU A 16 30.19 -8.89 25.90
C LEU A 16 30.72 -10.30 25.58
N ASP A 17 32.05 -10.51 25.59
CA ASP A 17 32.69 -11.79 25.30
C ASP A 17 32.84 -12.59 26.61
N ALA A 18 31.92 -13.53 26.85
CA ALA A 18 31.80 -14.29 28.10
C ALA A 18 32.86 -15.40 28.29
N PHE A 19 33.83 -15.53 27.38
CA PHE A 19 34.81 -16.61 27.39
C PHE A 19 36.24 -16.12 27.60
N PRO A 20 37.02 -16.72 28.54
CA PRO A 20 38.42 -16.38 28.73
C PRO A 20 39.23 -16.73 27.47
N LYS A 21 39.95 -15.74 26.93
CA LYS A 21 40.75 -15.90 25.70
C LYS A 21 41.90 -16.87 25.95
N VAL A 22 42.07 -17.84 25.05
CA VAL A 22 43.16 -18.84 25.08
C VAL A 22 44.54 -18.13 24.98
N PRO A 23 45.57 -18.53 25.75
CA PRO A 23 46.89 -17.92 25.67
C PRO A 23 47.50 -18.04 24.26
N GLU A 24 48.18 -16.98 23.79
CA GLU A 24 48.75 -16.91 22.43
C GLU A 24 49.80 -18.00 22.14
N SER A 25 50.37 -18.64 23.17
CA SER A 25 51.32 -19.75 23.03
C SER A 25 50.70 -21.05 22.50
N TYR A 26 49.37 -21.16 22.46
CA TYR A 26 48.66 -22.35 21.97
C TYR A 26 47.90 -22.07 20.66
N VAL A 27 48.14 -20.91 20.03
CA VAL A 27 47.44 -20.47 18.83
C VAL A 27 48.46 -20.31 17.69
N GLU A 28 48.56 -21.34 16.86
CA GLU A 28 49.36 -21.28 15.64
C GLU A 28 48.56 -20.54 14.55
N THR A 29 48.90 -19.28 14.30
CA THR A 29 48.26 -18.49 13.23
C THR A 29 48.87 -18.90 11.89
N SER A 30 48.19 -19.79 11.16
CA SER A 30 48.59 -20.13 9.79
C SER A 30 48.05 -19.10 8.79
N ALA A 31 48.93 -18.61 7.90
CA ALA A 31 48.56 -17.71 6.80
C ALA A 31 47.51 -18.34 5.86
N SER A 32 47.51 -19.67 5.69
CA SER A 32 46.51 -20.38 4.89
C SER A 32 45.17 -20.54 5.61
N GLY A 33 45.16 -20.69 6.93
CA GLY A 33 43.92 -20.74 7.72
C GLY A 33 43.19 -19.40 7.77
N GLY A 34 43.95 -18.29 7.83
CA GLY A 34 43.41 -16.94 7.80
C GLY A 34 42.75 -16.56 6.48
N THR A 35 43.35 -16.93 5.34
CA THR A 35 42.77 -16.67 4.01
C THR A 35 41.50 -17.48 3.76
N VAL A 36 41.48 -18.75 4.16
CA VAL A 36 40.28 -19.60 4.09
C VAL A 36 39.15 -19.01 4.95
N SER A 37 39.48 -18.56 6.18
CA SER A 37 38.51 -17.92 7.06
C SER A 37 37.93 -16.64 6.44
N LEU A 38 38.77 -15.80 5.82
CA LEU A 38 38.31 -14.57 5.17
C LEU A 38 37.36 -14.86 4.01
N ILE A 39 37.67 -15.85 3.16
CA ILE A 39 36.81 -16.28 2.05
C ILE A 39 35.48 -16.85 2.57
N ALA A 40 35.51 -17.62 3.67
CA ALA A 40 34.31 -18.15 4.28
C ALA A 40 33.41 -17.02 4.82
N PHE A 41 33.97 -16.04 5.52
CA PHE A 41 33.18 -14.90 6.03
C PHE A 41 32.62 -14.02 4.91
N THR A 42 33.37 -13.78 3.83
CA THR A 42 32.86 -12.99 2.70
C THR A 42 31.76 -13.71 1.94
N THR A 43 31.88 -15.02 1.74
CA THR A 43 30.82 -15.83 1.11
C THR A 43 29.57 -15.88 1.98
N MET A 44 29.71 -16.09 3.29
CA MET A 44 28.58 -16.00 4.22
C MET A 44 27.90 -14.63 4.16
N ALA A 45 28.67 -13.53 4.20
CA ALA A 45 28.12 -12.18 4.11
C ALA A 45 27.36 -11.96 2.79
N LEU A 46 27.93 -12.40 1.65
CA LEU A 46 27.28 -12.29 0.34
C LEU A 46 25.96 -13.06 0.30
N LEU A 47 25.95 -14.31 0.78
CA LEU A 47 24.74 -15.12 0.87
C LEU A 47 23.66 -14.46 1.74
N THR A 48 24.05 -13.91 2.90
CA THR A 48 23.08 -13.20 3.76
C THR A 48 22.48 -11.96 3.10
N ILE A 49 23.26 -11.21 2.31
CA ILE A 49 22.75 -10.04 1.57
C ILE A 49 21.79 -10.48 0.46
N MET A 50 22.10 -11.56 -0.25
CA MET A 50 21.22 -12.09 -1.30
C MET A 50 19.89 -12.58 -0.73
N GLU A 51 19.93 -13.38 0.34
CA GLU A 51 18.71 -13.83 1.01
C GLU A 51 17.90 -12.66 1.56
N PHE A 52 18.56 -11.67 2.16
CA PHE A 52 17.86 -10.48 2.62
C PHE A 52 17.19 -9.72 1.47
N SER A 53 17.85 -9.62 0.31
CA SER A 53 17.26 -9.00 -0.88
C SER A 53 16.05 -9.76 -1.40
N VAL A 54 16.09 -11.09 -1.39
CA VAL A 54 14.96 -11.95 -1.81
C VAL A 54 13.82 -11.87 -0.79
N TYR A 55 14.14 -11.89 0.50
CA TYR A 55 13.17 -11.76 1.58
C TYR A 55 12.44 -10.40 1.55
N GLN A 56 13.11 -9.34 1.10
CA GLN A 56 12.47 -8.03 0.90
C GLN A 56 11.50 -8.03 -0.30
N ASP A 57 11.68 -8.93 -1.27
CA ASP A 57 10.78 -9.01 -2.41
C ASP A 57 9.53 -9.82 -2.05
N THR A 58 8.47 -9.10 -1.73
CA THR A 58 7.19 -9.69 -1.32
C THR A 58 6.27 -9.88 -2.53
N TRP A 59 5.72 -11.08 -2.63
CA TRP A 59 4.74 -11.49 -3.63
C TRP A 59 3.41 -11.75 -2.92
N MET A 60 2.31 -11.23 -3.46
CA MET A 60 0.98 -11.51 -2.90
C MET A 60 0.54 -12.90 -3.39
N LYS A 61 0.12 -13.76 -2.48
CA LYS A 61 -0.45 -15.07 -2.82
C LYS A 61 -1.90 -15.10 -2.37
N TYR A 62 -2.82 -15.14 -3.33
CA TYR A 62 -4.25 -15.24 -3.06
C TYR A 62 -4.60 -16.70 -2.75
N GLU A 63 -5.25 -16.92 -1.61
CA GLU A 63 -5.78 -18.21 -1.20
C GLU A 63 -7.28 -18.09 -0.97
N TYR A 64 -8.01 -19.12 -1.37
CA TYR A 64 -9.47 -19.16 -1.25
C TYR A 64 -9.83 -19.96 -0.02
N GLU A 65 -10.48 -19.32 0.95
CA GLU A 65 -11.10 -19.98 2.09
C GLU A 65 -12.62 -19.81 2.00
N VAL A 66 -13.36 -20.78 2.56
CA VAL A 66 -14.80 -20.65 2.73
C VAL A 66 -15.08 -19.63 3.83
N ASP A 67 -15.87 -18.61 3.50
CA ASP A 67 -16.35 -17.64 4.48
C ASP A 67 -17.26 -18.31 5.52
N LYS A 68 -16.94 -18.10 6.80
CA LYS A 68 -17.69 -18.65 7.94
C LYS A 68 -18.58 -17.58 8.60
N ASP A 69 -18.40 -16.31 8.27
CA ASP A 69 -19.00 -15.17 8.95
C ASP A 69 -20.16 -14.55 8.16
N PHE A 70 -21.29 -15.26 8.13
CA PHE A 70 -22.52 -14.82 7.45
C PHE A 70 -23.21 -13.59 8.09
N SER A 71 -22.86 -13.22 9.32
CA SER A 71 -23.50 -12.11 10.03
C SER A 71 -22.79 -10.77 9.84
N SER A 72 -21.63 -10.76 9.18
CA SER A 72 -20.86 -9.53 8.98
C SER A 72 -21.59 -8.61 7.99
N LYS A 73 -21.66 -7.31 8.31
CA LYS A 73 -22.24 -6.30 7.41
C LYS A 73 -21.11 -5.59 6.68
N LEU A 74 -21.16 -5.62 5.34
CA LEU A 74 -20.20 -4.91 4.51
C LEU A 74 -20.52 -3.41 4.52
N ARG A 75 -19.50 -2.59 4.79
CA ARG A 75 -19.61 -1.12 4.71
C ARG A 75 -19.33 -0.67 3.28
N ILE A 76 -20.25 0.06 2.68
CA ILE A 76 -20.14 0.53 1.30
C ILE A 76 -19.96 2.04 1.33
N ASN A 77 -18.74 2.49 1.03
CA ASN A 77 -18.48 3.90 0.81
C ASN A 77 -18.87 4.26 -0.62
N ILE A 78 -19.78 5.22 -0.79
CA ILE A 78 -20.27 5.65 -2.09
C ILE A 78 -19.90 7.12 -2.26
N ASP A 79 -19.42 7.47 -3.46
CA ASP A 79 -19.25 8.86 -3.91
C ASP A 79 -19.52 8.90 -5.42
N ILE A 80 -20.72 9.33 -5.79
CA ILE A 80 -21.20 9.33 -7.17
C ILE A 80 -21.81 10.69 -7.49
N THR A 81 -21.56 11.20 -8.69
CA THR A 81 -22.22 12.41 -9.20
C THR A 81 -23.16 12.05 -10.34
N VAL A 82 -24.44 12.40 -10.20
CA VAL A 82 -25.50 12.13 -11.18
C VAL A 82 -25.87 13.45 -11.87
N ALA A 83 -26.03 13.42 -13.21
CA ALA A 83 -26.44 14.56 -14.03
C ALA A 83 -27.93 14.92 -13.88
N MET A 84 -28.42 15.03 -12.64
CA MET A 84 -29.80 15.38 -12.27
C MET A 84 -29.79 16.23 -11.00
N LYS A 85 -30.84 17.06 -10.81
CA LYS A 85 -30.99 17.83 -9.57
C LYS A 85 -31.30 16.90 -8.40
N CYS A 86 -30.73 17.18 -7.22
CA CYS A 86 -30.90 16.36 -6.02
C CYS A 86 -32.37 16.13 -5.60
N GLN A 87 -33.28 17.04 -5.92
CA GLN A 87 -34.71 16.90 -5.59
C GLN A 87 -35.39 15.71 -6.27
N TYR A 88 -34.83 15.20 -7.37
CA TYR A 88 -35.39 14.10 -8.16
C TYR A 88 -34.62 12.79 -8.01
N VAL A 89 -33.63 12.73 -7.13
CA VAL A 89 -32.74 11.58 -6.98
C VAL A 89 -32.93 10.98 -5.59
N GLY A 90 -33.25 9.69 -5.54
CA GLY A 90 -33.29 8.88 -4.33
C GLY A 90 -32.30 7.72 -4.43
N ALA A 91 -31.82 7.24 -3.30
CA ALA A 91 -30.95 6.07 -3.23
C ALA A 91 -31.56 5.05 -2.27
N ASP A 92 -31.75 3.83 -2.75
CA ASP A 92 -32.31 2.72 -1.99
C ASP A 92 -31.34 1.54 -2.04
N VAL A 93 -31.16 0.87 -0.89
CA VAL A 93 -30.36 -0.35 -0.77
C VAL A 93 -31.29 -1.55 -0.60
N LEU A 94 -31.34 -2.41 -1.61
CA LEU A 94 -32.17 -3.60 -1.66
C LEU A 94 -31.31 -4.86 -1.57
N ASP A 95 -31.78 -5.84 -0.79
CA ASP A 95 -31.24 -7.20 -0.82
C ASP A 95 -31.85 -8.01 -1.97
N LEU A 96 -31.37 -9.24 -2.19
CA LEU A 96 -31.96 -10.23 -3.10
C LEU A 96 -33.46 -10.48 -2.86
N ALA A 97 -33.94 -10.24 -1.63
CA ALA A 97 -35.35 -10.35 -1.27
C ALA A 97 -36.18 -9.07 -1.56
N GLU A 98 -35.59 -8.07 -2.22
CA GLU A 98 -36.18 -6.73 -2.50
C GLU A 98 -36.67 -5.99 -1.24
N THR A 99 -36.24 -6.43 -0.06
CA THR A 99 -36.51 -5.75 1.20
C THR A 99 -35.50 -4.62 1.38
N MET A 100 -35.98 -3.43 1.74
CA MET A 100 -35.12 -2.31 2.13
C MET A 100 -34.31 -2.69 3.37
N VAL A 101 -32.99 -2.85 3.23
CA VAL A 101 -32.08 -3.29 4.31
C VAL A 101 -31.65 -2.14 5.20
N ALA A 102 -31.56 -0.94 4.61
CA ALA A 102 -31.31 0.31 5.32
C ALA A 102 -31.97 1.43 4.52
N SER A 103 -32.73 2.28 5.20
CA SER A 103 -33.01 3.63 4.69
C SER A 103 -31.66 4.32 4.45
N ALA A 104 -31.59 5.25 3.50
CA ALA A 104 -30.41 6.06 3.16
C ALA A 104 -29.85 6.95 4.31
N ASP A 105 -29.94 6.49 5.55
CA ASP A 105 -29.53 7.14 6.78
C ASP A 105 -28.00 7.17 6.85
N GLY A 106 -27.42 8.20 6.25
CA GLY A 106 -25.97 8.36 6.08
C GLY A 106 -25.53 8.91 4.72
N LEU A 107 -26.43 8.97 3.73
CA LEU A 107 -26.14 9.56 2.43
C LEU A 107 -26.39 11.07 2.44
N VAL A 108 -25.40 11.83 2.01
CA VAL A 108 -25.46 13.28 1.85
C VAL A 108 -25.64 13.61 0.37
N TYR A 109 -26.62 14.46 0.10
CA TYR A 109 -26.94 14.96 -1.24
C TYR A 109 -26.45 16.38 -1.39
N GLU A 110 -25.37 16.58 -2.14
CA GLU A 110 -24.76 17.88 -2.40
C GLU A 110 -25.08 18.33 -3.84
N PRO A 111 -25.71 19.50 -4.05
CA PRO A 111 -25.94 20.03 -5.38
C PRO A 111 -24.62 20.53 -5.99
N THR A 112 -24.25 19.98 -7.15
CA THR A 112 -22.96 20.25 -7.81
C THR A 112 -23.14 20.53 -9.29
N VAL A 113 -22.04 20.88 -9.97
CA VAL A 113 -21.99 21.03 -11.44
C VAL A 113 -21.40 19.76 -12.05
N PHE A 114 -22.09 19.18 -13.04
CA PHE A 114 -21.67 17.92 -13.67
C PHE A 114 -20.36 18.05 -14.46
N ASP A 115 -20.10 19.23 -15.03
CA ASP A 115 -18.96 19.45 -15.88
C ASP A 115 -17.64 19.47 -15.09
N LEU A 116 -16.76 18.51 -15.41
CA LEU A 116 -15.45 18.39 -14.80
C LEU A 116 -14.47 19.48 -15.27
N SER A 117 -13.59 19.91 -14.37
CA SER A 117 -12.45 20.78 -14.67
C SER A 117 -11.46 20.09 -15.62
N PRO A 118 -10.59 20.81 -16.35
CA PRO A 118 -9.62 20.18 -17.25
C PRO A 118 -8.72 19.17 -16.53
N GLN A 119 -8.24 19.49 -15.32
CA GLN A 119 -7.45 18.56 -14.49
C GLN A 119 -8.26 17.32 -14.09
N GLN A 120 -9.52 17.50 -13.67
CA GLN A 120 -10.39 16.39 -13.30
C GLN A 120 -10.71 15.48 -14.50
N LYS A 121 -10.81 16.04 -15.71
CA LYS A 121 -10.98 15.24 -16.95
C LYS A 121 -9.76 14.38 -17.25
N GLU A 122 -8.55 14.91 -17.08
CA GLU A 122 -7.32 14.13 -17.26
C GLU A 122 -7.23 12.99 -16.24
N TRP A 123 -7.52 13.30 -14.98
CA TRP A 123 -7.62 12.31 -13.91
C TRP A 123 -8.64 11.20 -14.24
N GLN A 124 -9.85 11.57 -14.66
CA GLN A 124 -10.89 10.61 -15.01
C GLN A 124 -10.50 9.73 -16.21
N ARG A 125 -9.87 10.30 -17.26
CA ARG A 125 -9.39 9.51 -18.40
C ARG A 125 -8.32 8.50 -17.98
N MET A 126 -7.42 8.92 -17.08
CA MET A 126 -6.39 8.04 -16.53
C MET A 126 -7.03 6.88 -15.75
N LEU A 127 -8.02 7.16 -14.89
CA LEU A 127 -8.77 6.12 -14.18
C LEU A 127 -9.51 5.16 -15.12
N GLN A 128 -10.18 5.68 -16.16
CA GLN A 128 -10.86 4.85 -17.14
C GLN A 128 -9.90 3.90 -17.87
N LEU A 129 -8.70 4.39 -18.22
CA LEU A 129 -7.67 3.57 -18.83
C LEU A 129 -7.23 2.45 -17.89
N ILE A 130 -6.93 2.78 -16.62
CA ILE A 130 -6.57 1.78 -15.61
C ILE A 130 -7.67 0.74 -15.44
N GLN A 131 -8.93 1.16 -15.32
CA GLN A 131 -10.07 0.25 -15.14
C GLN A 131 -10.23 -0.71 -16.33
N SER A 132 -10.09 -0.20 -17.56
CA SER A 132 -10.18 -1.04 -18.76
C SER A 132 -9.07 -2.09 -18.83
N ARG A 133 -7.85 -1.75 -18.39
CA ARG A 133 -6.71 -2.67 -18.32
C ARG A 133 -6.87 -3.71 -17.21
N LEU A 134 -7.34 -3.31 -16.04
CA LEU A 134 -7.58 -4.21 -14.92
C LEU A 134 -8.62 -5.28 -15.25
N GLN A 135 -9.65 -4.91 -16.02
CA GLN A 135 -10.70 -5.85 -16.43
C GLN A 135 -10.20 -6.87 -17.46
N GLU A 136 -9.21 -6.51 -18.27
CA GLU A 136 -8.57 -7.44 -19.23
C GLU A 136 -7.57 -8.36 -18.52
N GLU A 137 -6.78 -7.80 -17.60
CA GLU A 137 -5.66 -8.48 -16.95
C GLU A 137 -5.86 -8.62 -15.43
N HIS A 138 -6.78 -9.51 -15.05
CA HIS A 138 -7.09 -9.80 -13.63
C HIS A 138 -5.87 -10.27 -12.81
N SER A 139 -4.82 -10.76 -13.46
CA SER A 139 -3.57 -11.21 -12.82
C SER A 139 -2.60 -10.06 -12.47
N LEU A 140 -2.79 -8.86 -13.03
CA LEU A 140 -1.89 -7.71 -12.83
C LEU A 140 -2.28 -6.79 -11.66
N GLN A 141 -3.30 -7.18 -10.88
CA GLN A 141 -3.77 -6.40 -9.74
C GLN A 141 -2.62 -6.07 -8.77
N ASP A 142 -1.67 -6.98 -8.57
CA ASP A 142 -0.55 -6.78 -7.64
C ASP A 142 0.43 -5.68 -8.08
N VAL A 143 0.75 -5.63 -9.38
CA VAL A 143 1.68 -4.62 -9.94
C VAL A 143 1.01 -3.25 -9.94
N ILE A 144 -0.29 -3.22 -10.27
CA ILE A 144 -1.07 -1.99 -10.31
C ILE A 144 -1.31 -1.47 -8.89
N PHE A 145 -1.60 -2.32 -7.89
CA PHE A 145 -1.75 -1.91 -6.50
C PHE A 145 -0.42 -1.37 -5.94
N LYS A 146 0.69 -2.08 -6.15
CA LYS A 146 2.04 -1.66 -5.68
C LYS A 146 2.50 -0.33 -6.31
N SER A 147 2.06 -0.02 -7.54
CA SER A 147 2.41 1.23 -8.24
C SER A 147 1.41 2.38 -8.01
N ALA A 148 0.12 2.09 -7.95
CA ALA A 148 -0.94 3.07 -7.68
C ALA A 148 -0.84 3.64 -6.26
N PHE A 149 -0.63 2.80 -5.23
CA PHE A 149 -0.47 3.26 -3.85
C PHE A 149 0.83 4.05 -3.61
N LYS A 150 1.83 3.86 -4.47
CA LYS A 150 3.11 4.57 -4.37
C LYS A 150 3.08 5.97 -5.03
N SER A 151 2.14 6.23 -5.94
CA SER A 151 2.28 7.35 -6.87
C SER A 151 1.31 8.52 -6.72
N THR A 152 0.09 8.39 -6.20
CA THR A 152 -0.78 9.55 -5.92
C THR A 152 -2.07 9.08 -5.26
N SER A 153 -2.69 9.94 -4.43
CA SER A 153 -4.01 9.66 -3.86
C SER A 153 -5.00 9.31 -4.98
N THR A 154 -5.68 8.17 -4.90
CA THR A 154 -6.77 7.79 -5.83
C THR A 154 -8.00 8.69 -5.68
N ALA A 155 -7.93 9.70 -4.81
CA ALA A 155 -8.97 10.68 -4.61
C ALA A 155 -9.04 11.65 -5.80
N LEU A 156 -10.26 12.01 -6.16
CA LEU A 156 -10.54 13.07 -7.13
C LEU A 156 -9.86 14.39 -6.66
N PRO A 157 -9.09 15.07 -7.52
CA PRO A 157 -8.48 16.35 -7.15
C PRO A 157 -9.57 17.41 -6.86
N PRO A 158 -9.31 18.31 -5.88
CA PRO A 158 -10.24 19.39 -5.58
C PRO A 158 -10.42 20.28 -6.82
N ARG A 159 -11.62 20.84 -6.95
CA ARG A 159 -11.92 21.74 -8.06
C ARG A 159 -11.23 23.09 -7.84
N GLU A 160 -10.51 23.58 -8.85
CA GLU A 160 -9.84 24.90 -8.81
C GLU A 160 -10.79 26.07 -9.14
N ASP A 161 -11.85 25.81 -9.92
CA ASP A 161 -12.76 26.85 -10.41
C ASP A 161 -14.02 26.97 -9.53
N ASP A 162 -14.30 28.18 -9.03
CA ASP A 162 -15.61 28.56 -8.49
C ASP A 162 -16.61 28.65 -9.65
N SER A 163 -17.46 27.63 -9.80
CA SER A 163 -18.42 27.59 -10.89
C SER A 163 -19.48 28.68 -10.72
N SER A 164 -19.52 29.63 -11.66
CA SER A 164 -20.59 30.63 -11.78
C SER A 164 -21.91 30.07 -12.31
N GLN A 165 -21.95 28.77 -12.61
CA GLN A 165 -23.10 28.06 -13.16
C GLN A 165 -24.01 27.53 -12.05
N SER A 166 -25.32 27.52 -12.30
CA SER A 166 -26.28 26.89 -11.40
C SER A 166 -26.02 25.37 -11.32
N PRO A 167 -26.09 24.76 -10.13
CA PRO A 167 -25.88 23.32 -9.98
C PRO A 167 -26.91 22.54 -10.80
N ASN A 168 -26.41 21.69 -11.69
CA ASN A 168 -27.19 20.83 -12.59
C ASN A 168 -27.05 19.34 -12.28
N ALA A 169 -26.27 19.01 -11.24
CA ALA A 169 -25.99 17.65 -10.80
C ALA A 169 -26.23 17.47 -9.30
N CYS A 170 -26.22 16.21 -8.87
CA CYS A 170 -26.26 15.83 -7.48
C CYS A 170 -25.12 14.87 -7.18
N ARG A 171 -24.26 15.24 -6.23
CA ARG A 171 -23.26 14.35 -5.66
C ARG A 171 -23.86 13.65 -4.44
N ILE A 172 -23.83 12.34 -4.46
CA ILE A 172 -24.30 11.47 -3.38
C ILE A 172 -23.06 10.85 -2.77
N HIS A 173 -22.80 11.16 -1.50
CA HIS A 173 -21.66 10.58 -0.79
C HIS A 173 -22.01 10.15 0.64
N GLY A 174 -21.39 9.07 1.11
CA GLY A 174 -21.66 8.49 2.43
C GLY A 174 -20.86 7.23 2.69
N HIS A 175 -21.06 6.64 3.88
CA HIS A 175 -20.33 5.48 4.40
C HIS A 175 -21.26 4.48 5.10
#